data_AF-A0A952VAC4-F1
#
_entry.id   AF-A0A952VAC4-F1
#
_cell.length_a   1.000
_cell.length_b   1.000
_cell.length_c   1.000
_cell.angle_alpha   90.00
_cell.angle_beta   90.00
_cell.angle_gamma   90.00
#
_symmetry.space_group_name_H-M   'P 1'
#
loop_
_entity.id
_entity.type
_entity.pdbx_description
1 polymer ?
#
loop_
_entity_poly.entity_id
_entity_poly.type
_entity_poly.pdbx_seq_one_letter_code
_entity_poly.pdbx_strand_id
1 'polypeptide(L)' 'MLTWSDEVPESVRQGEELEVIVTVLDENKEAAPKARRPFGLAKGLFVVPDDFDAPLPDEMLTKFYKS' A
#
# COMPACT_ATOMS: atom_id res chain seq x y z
N MET A 1 -1.17 19.95 23.71
CA MET A 1 -0.23 19.79 24.84
C MET A 1 0.63 18.58 24.51
N LEU A 2 1.92 18.76 24.22
CA LEU A 2 2.83 17.62 24.04
C LEU A 2 3.09 17.02 25.43
N THR A 3 2.65 15.80 25.66
CA THR A 3 3.02 15.04 26.86
C THR A 3 4.42 14.49 26.64
N TRP A 4 5.42 15.09 27.29
CA TRP A 4 6.71 14.44 27.43
C TRP A 4 6.50 13.16 28.24
N SER A 5 6.92 12.01 27.69
CA SER A 5 7.19 10.85 28.54
C SER A 5 8.52 11.14 29.23
N ASP A 6 8.48 11.40 30.53
CA ASP A 6 9.63 11.73 31.39
C ASP A 6 10.69 10.62 31.50
N GLU A 7 10.49 9.47 30.85
CA GLU A 7 11.38 8.33 30.98
C GLU A 7 12.56 8.43 30.01
N VAL A 8 13.68 8.92 30.54
CA VAL A 8 14.97 8.87 29.87
C VAL A 8 15.40 7.41 29.73
N PRO A 9 15.72 6.91 28.51
CA PRO A 9 16.12 5.52 28.32
C PRO A 9 17.35 5.16 29.18
N GLU A 10 17.39 3.95 29.75
CA GLU A 10 18.50 3.48 30.60
C GLU A 10 19.88 3.53 29.91
N SER A 11 19.91 3.57 28.58
CA SER A 11 21.15 3.70 27.80
C SER A 11 21.79 5.10 27.89
N VAL A 12 21.07 6.11 28.39
CA VAL A 12 21.55 7.49 28.51
C VAL A 12 22.31 7.66 29.83
N ARG A 13 23.58 8.03 29.76
CA ARG A 13 24.43 8.27 30.94
C ARG A 13 24.53 9.76 31.26
N GLN A 14 24.51 10.10 32.54
CA GLN A 14 24.56 11.49 33.01
C GLN A 14 25.92 12.13 32.65
N GLY A 15 25.90 13.24 31.90
CA GLY A 15 27.09 14.02 31.51
C GLY A 15 27.45 13.96 30.02
N GLU A 16 26.70 13.22 29.20
CA GLU A 16 26.85 13.17 27.74
C GLU A 16 25.97 14.22 27.06
N GLU A 17 26.53 14.98 26.11
CA GLU A 17 25.78 15.95 25.30
C GLU A 17 25.04 15.20 24.19
N LEU A 18 23.71 15.28 24.17
CA LEU A 18 22.86 14.56 23.22
C LEU A 18 22.06 15.52 22.33
N GLU A 19 22.04 15.23 21.04
CA GLU A 19 21.18 15.90 20.07
C GLU A 19 19.84 15.18 19.96
N VAL A 20 18.76 15.83 20.41
CA VAL A 20 17.40 15.26 20.40
C VAL A 20 16.69 15.67 19.11
N ILE A 21 16.43 14.71 18.24
CA ILE A 21 15.63 14.93 17.01
C ILE A 21 14.16 14.60 17.31
N VAL A 22 13.37 15.63 17.61
CA VAL A 22 11.92 15.48 17.77
C VAL A 22 11.27 15.41 16.39
N THR A 23 10.89 14.20 15.96
CA THR A 23 10.13 14.03 14.72
C THR A 23 8.64 14.07 15.04
N VAL A 24 7.98 15.17 14.67
CA VAL A 24 6.51 15.25 14.72
C VAL A 24 5.97 14.47 13.53
N LEU A 25 5.44 13.27 13.79
CA LEU A 25 4.72 12.50 12.79
C LEU A 25 3.32 13.10 12.64
N ASP A 26 3.12 13.87 11.58
CA ASP A 26 1.80 14.34 11.19
C ASP A 26 1.02 13.17 10.58
N GLU A 27 0.11 12.59 11.35
CA GLU A 27 -0.82 11.55 10.88
C GLU A 27 -1.78 12.06 9.78
N ASN A 28 -1.90 13.38 9.61
CA ASN A 28 -2.65 14.05 8.56
C ASN A 28 -1.76 14.55 7.42
N LYS A 29 -0.52 14.07 7.28
CA LYS A 29 0.30 14.37 6.11
C LYS A 29 -0.43 13.92 4.85
N GLU A 30 -1.08 14.86 4.16
CA GLU A 30 -1.80 14.59 2.93
C GLU A 30 -0.85 13.84 2.00
N ALA A 31 -1.23 12.60 1.65
CA ALA A 31 -0.46 11.83 0.71
C ALA A 31 -0.29 12.67 -0.55
N ALA A 32 0.95 12.86 -0.99
CA ALA A 32 1.26 13.62 -2.20
C ALA A 32 0.25 13.25 -3.29
N PRO A 33 -0.31 14.23 -4.02
CA PRO A 33 -1.43 14.00 -4.93
C PRO A 33 -1.09 12.82 -5.83
N LYS A 34 -1.89 11.74 -5.73
CA LYS A 34 -1.63 10.49 -6.44
C LYS A 34 -1.43 10.82 -7.91
N ALA A 35 -0.20 10.64 -8.40
CA ALA A 35 0.10 10.79 -9.81
C ALA A 35 -0.90 9.95 -10.61
N ARG A 36 -1.43 10.52 -11.69
CA ARG A 36 -2.32 9.77 -12.58
C ARG A 36 -1.55 8.56 -13.10
N ARG A 37 -2.07 7.35 -12.85
CA ARG A 37 -1.45 6.13 -13.35
C ARG A 37 -1.44 6.20 -14.88
N PRO A 38 -0.32 5.86 -15.54
CA PRO A 38 -0.27 5.84 -16.99
C PRO A 38 -1.25 4.78 -17.51
N PHE A 39 -1.92 5.07 -18.63
CA PHE A 39 -2.78 4.11 -19.31
C PHE A 39 -1.96 2.99 -19.94
N GLY A 40 -2.52 1.78 -19.98
CA GLY A 40 -1.92 0.68 -20.72
C GLY A 40 -0.66 0.10 -20.09
N LEU A 41 -0.58 0.03 -18.75
CA LEU A 41 0.52 -0.62 -18.02
C LEU A 41 0.84 -2.04 -18.50
N ALA A 42 -0.16 -2.75 -19.04
CA ALA A 42 -0.03 -4.11 -19.58
C ALA A 42 -0.29 -4.19 -21.10
N LYS A 43 -0.16 -3.07 -21.83
CA LYS A 43 -0.43 -3.05 -23.28
C LYS A 43 0.49 -4.04 -24.00
N GLY A 44 -0.12 -4.97 -24.74
CA GLY A 44 0.61 -5.98 -25.52
C GLY A 44 1.16 -7.16 -24.71
N LEU A 45 0.95 -7.19 -23.38
CA LEU A 45 1.32 -8.35 -22.56
C LEU A 45 0.36 -9.54 -22.71
N PHE A 46 -0.86 -9.27 -23.16
CA PHE A 46 -1.89 -10.27 -23.39
C PHE A 46 -2.40 -10.12 -24.82
N VAL A 47 -2.56 -11.26 -25.49
CA VAL A 47 -3.24 -11.35 -26.77
C VAL A 47 -4.61 -11.92 -26.48
N VAL A 48 -5.66 -11.23 -26.93
CA VAL A 48 -7.03 -11.75 -26.82
C VAL A 48 -7.14 -12.92 -27.80
N PRO A 49 -7.48 -14.13 -27.33
CA PRO A 49 -7.73 -15.26 -28.21
C PRO A 49 -8.92 -15.00 -29.14
N ASP A 50 -8.91 -15.63 -30.32
CA ASP A 50 -9.99 -15.49 -31.30
C ASP A 50 -11.35 -16.03 -30.78
N ASP A 51 -11.31 -16.92 -29.79
CA ASP A 51 -12.47 -17.56 -29.17
C ASP A 51 -12.92 -16.89 -27.86
N PHE A 52 -12.42 -15.69 -27.54
CA PHE A 52 -12.75 -15.01 -26.28
C PHE A 52 -14.27 -14.79 -26.07
N ASP A 53 -15.01 -14.53 -27.16
CA ASP A 53 -16.46 -14.34 -27.14
C ASP A 53 -17.24 -15.66 -27.32
N ALA A 54 -16.55 -16.80 -27.44
CA ALA A 54 -17.21 -18.09 -27.53
C ALA A 54 -17.89 -18.45 -26.19
N PRO A 55 -18.98 -19.25 -26.24
CA PRO A 55 -19.61 -19.72 -25.02
C PRO A 55 -18.62 -20.53 -24.17
N LEU A 56 -18.74 -20.39 -22.84
CA LEU A 56 -17.97 -21.20 -21.90
C LEU A 56 -18.31 -22.70 -22.06
N PRO A 57 -17.33 -23.61 -21.90
CA PRO A 57 -17.57 -25.05 -21.92
C PRO A 57 -18.58 -25.51 -20.85
N ASP A 58 -19.37 -26.54 -21.14
CA ASP A 58 -20.43 -27.06 -20.26
C ASP A 58 -19.93 -27.45 -18.86
N GLU A 59 -18.73 -28.02 -18.79
CA GLU A 59 -18.06 -28.39 -17.53
C GLU A 59 -17.70 -27.17 -16.66
N MET A 60 -17.41 -26.02 -17.30
CA MET A 60 -17.18 -24.75 -16.61
C MET A 60 -18.51 -24.13 -16.20
N LEU A 61 -19.51 -24.10 -17.09
CA LEU A 61 -20.85 -23.58 -16.82
C LEU A 61 -21.48 -24.26 -15.59
N THR A 62 -21.31 -25.57 -15.45
CA THR A 62 -21.80 -26.34 -14.29
C THR A 62 -21.24 -25.82 -12.96
N LYS A 63 -20.04 -25.24 -12.94
CA LYS A 63 -19.44 -24.64 -11.72
C LYS A 63 -20.04 -23.28 -11.38
N PHE A 64 -20.52 -22.53 -12.37
CA PHE A 64 -21.11 -21.20 -12.16
C PHE A 64 -22.60 -21.26 -11.83
N TYR A 65 -23.33 -22.24 -12.37
CA TYR A 65 -24.80 -22.31 -12.29
C TYR A 65 -25.34 -23.40 -11.36
N LYS A 66 -24.49 -24.07 -10.59
CA LYS A 66 -24.95 -24.94 -9.49
C LYS A 66 -25.33 -24.08 -8.27
N SER A 67 -26.63 -23.83 -8.13
CA SER A 67 -27.29 -23.42 -6.88
C SER A 67 -28.08 -24.56 -6.28
#